data_AF-A0A7X5WP20-F1
#
_entry.id   AF-A0A7X5WP20-F1
#
_cell.length_a   1.000
_cell.length_b   1.000
_cell.length_c   1.000
_cell.angle_alpha   90.00
_cell.angle_beta   90.00
_cell.angle_gamma   90.00
#
_symmetry.space_group_name_H-M   'P 1'
#
loop_
_entity.id
_entity.type
_entity.pdbx_description
1 polymer ?
#
loop_
_entity_poly.entity_id
_entity_poly.type
_entity_poly.pdbx_seq_one_letter_code
_entity_poly.pdbx_strand_id
1 'polypeptide(L)'
;MTETVISSATKEVVIGFERPFVMIGERINPTGRKLLAEEMKNGDFSRVEADAIAQVEAGAHMLDVNAGIPLADEPALLARAIELVQSVTDVPLSIDSSIIEALEAGIAVYQGKPLINSVTGEDEVME
;
A
#
# COMPACT_ATOMS: atom_id res chain seq x y z
N MET A 1 10.80 4.16 24.83
CA MET A 1 9.95 3.19 24.11
C MET A 1 10.12 3.45 22.63
N THR A 2 10.15 2.43 21.78
CA THR A 2 10.39 2.60 20.34
C THR A 2 9.15 3.17 19.65
N GLU A 3 9.35 4.15 18.78
CA GLU A 3 8.32 4.70 17.90
C GLU A 3 8.64 4.34 16.45
N THR A 4 7.61 3.96 15.69
CA THR A 4 7.70 3.75 14.24
C THR A 4 7.05 4.92 13.54
N VAL A 5 7.85 5.72 12.85
CA VAL A 5 7.41 6.86 12.06
C VAL A 5 7.27 6.44 10.60
N ILE A 6 6.09 6.67 10.02
CA ILE A 6 5.72 6.38 8.64
C ILE A 6 5.16 7.67 8.04
N SER A 7 5.51 8.01 6.81
CA SER A 7 5.15 9.30 6.22
C SER A 7 4.79 9.20 4.74
N SER A 8 3.84 10.03 4.31
CA SER A 8 3.68 10.43 2.91
C SER A 8 4.54 11.67 2.62
N ALA A 9 4.29 12.34 1.49
CA ALA A 9 4.94 13.60 1.15
C ALA A 9 4.59 14.74 2.11
N THR A 10 3.42 14.69 2.75
CA THR A 10 2.86 15.83 3.52
C THR A 10 2.34 15.45 4.90
N LYS A 11 2.26 14.17 5.24
CA LYS A 11 1.67 13.69 6.49
C LYS A 11 2.52 12.62 7.14
N GLU A 12 2.52 12.61 8.46
CA GLU A 12 3.22 11.63 9.29
C GLU A 12 2.23 10.89 10.19
N VAL A 13 2.46 9.58 10.34
CA VAL A 13 1.78 8.70 11.30
C VAL A 13 2.85 8.05 12.17
N VAL A 14 2.63 8.07 13.48
CA VAL A 14 3.56 7.52 14.48
C VAL A 14 2.87 6.43 15.27
N ILE A 15 3.41 5.22 15.21
CA ILE A 15 2.93 4.03 15.94
C ILE A 15 3.81 3.81 17.17
N GLY A 16 3.20 3.67 18.35
CA GLY A 16 3.91 3.45 19.62
C GLY A 16 2.99 3.40 20.85
N PHE A 17 3.55 3.05 22.01
CA PHE A 17 2.83 2.74 23.25
C PHE A 17 1.97 3.88 23.84
N GLU A 18 2.24 5.13 23.48
CA GLU A 18 1.49 6.32 23.94
C GLU A 18 0.92 7.12 22.76
N ARG A 19 0.80 6.49 21.59
CA ARG A 19 0.27 7.10 20.37
C ARG A 19 -1.17 6.66 20.13
N PRO A 20 -1.97 7.44 19.37
CA PRO A 20 -3.29 7.02 18.95
C PRO A 20 -3.27 5.69 18.17
N PHE A 21 -4.37 4.94 18.22
CA PHE A 21 -4.53 3.75 17.38
C PHE A 21 -4.56 4.14 15.91
N VAL A 22 -3.78 3.45 15.09
CA VAL A 22 -3.67 3.71 13.65
C VAL A 22 -4.51 2.69 12.89
N MET A 23 -5.48 3.20 12.13
CA MET A 23 -6.31 2.39 11.23
C MET A 23 -5.68 2.36 9.84
N ILE A 24 -5.39 1.16 9.35
CA ILE A 24 -4.91 0.91 7.98
C ILE A 24 -6.10 0.39 7.17
N GLY A 25 -6.49 1.09 6.11
CA GLY A 25 -7.54 0.63 5.19
C GLY A 25 -7.03 -0.49 4.29
N GLU A 26 -7.77 -1.60 4.20
CA GLU A 26 -7.35 -2.84 3.50
C GLU A 26 -7.91 -3.01 2.08
N ARG A 27 -8.80 -2.10 1.61
CA ARG A 27 -9.64 -2.41 0.45
C ARG A 27 -8.86 -2.44 -0.87
N ILE A 28 -7.71 -1.79 -0.98
CA ILE A 28 -6.92 -1.78 -2.22
C ILE A 28 -6.11 -3.07 -2.29
N ASN A 29 -6.83 -4.19 -2.43
CA ASN A 29 -6.28 -5.52 -2.49
C ASN A 29 -7.12 -6.37 -3.46
N PRO A 30 -6.58 -6.76 -4.63
CA PRO A 30 -7.29 -7.58 -5.61
C PRO A 30 -7.49 -9.04 -5.16
N THR A 31 -6.82 -9.49 -4.10
CA THR A 31 -6.95 -10.86 -3.57
C THR A 31 -8.40 -11.12 -3.16
N GLY A 32 -9.06 -12.08 -3.82
CA GLY A 32 -10.48 -12.37 -3.60
C GLY A 32 -11.46 -11.36 -4.21
N ARG A 33 -11.00 -10.24 -4.78
CA ARG A 33 -11.82 -9.22 -5.44
C ARG A 33 -11.70 -9.32 -6.97
N LYS A 34 -12.38 -10.32 -7.55
CA LYS A 34 -12.32 -10.63 -8.99
C LYS A 34 -12.47 -9.41 -9.90
N LEU A 35 -13.44 -8.54 -9.62
CA LEU A 35 -13.68 -7.35 -10.42
C LEU A 35 -12.52 -6.35 -10.36
N LEU A 36 -11.99 -6.07 -9.16
CA LEU A 36 -10.81 -5.21 -9.00
C LEU A 36 -9.59 -5.79 -9.73
N ALA A 37 -9.39 -7.10 -9.61
CA ALA A 37 -8.30 -7.79 -10.28
C ALA A 37 -8.39 -7.70 -11.82
N GLU A 38 -9.60 -7.84 -12.39
CA GLU A 38 -9.84 -7.69 -13.83
C GLU A 38 -9.66 -6.25 -14.30
N GLU A 39 -10.17 -5.27 -13.56
CA GLU A 39 -10.02 -3.84 -13.87
C GLU A 39 -8.54 -3.45 -13.88
N MET A 40 -7.79 -3.76 -12.82
CA MET A 40 -6.36 -3.45 -12.72
C MET A 40 -5.54 -4.12 -13.83
N LYS A 41 -5.83 -5.39 -14.15
CA LYS A 41 -5.20 -6.11 -15.29
C LYS A 41 -5.40 -5.41 -16.63
N ASN A 42 -6.55 -4.78 -16.81
CA ASN A 42 -6.88 -4.04 -18.03
C ASN A 42 -6.41 -2.58 -17.99
N GLY A 43 -5.69 -2.17 -16.94
CA GLY A 43 -5.21 -0.80 -16.76
C GLY A 43 -6.27 0.18 -16.24
N ASP A 44 -7.41 -0.32 -15.79
CA ASP A 44 -8.45 0.48 -15.13
C ASP A 44 -8.22 0.49 -13.61
N PHE A 45 -7.85 1.66 -13.09
CA PHE A 45 -7.60 1.87 -11.66
C PHE A 45 -8.67 2.77 -11.02
N SER A 46 -9.80 3.02 -11.70
CA SER A 46 -10.88 3.87 -11.19
C SER A 46 -11.42 3.37 -9.84
N ARG A 47 -11.48 2.05 -9.66
CA ARG A 47 -11.87 1.44 -8.38
C ARG A 47 -10.82 1.63 -7.29
N VAL A 48 -9.52 1.60 -7.63
CA VAL A 48 -8.43 1.88 -6.68
C VAL A 48 -8.55 3.30 -6.15
N GLU A 49 -8.74 4.28 -7.04
CA GLU A 49 -8.98 5.68 -6.68
C GLU A 49 -10.20 5.83 -5.76
N ALA A 50 -11.34 5.23 -6.14
CA ALA A 50 -12.57 5.29 -5.36
C ALA A 50 -12.42 4.64 -3.97
N ASP A 51 -11.78 3.46 -3.88
CA ASP A 51 -11.52 2.79 -2.60
C ASP A 51 -10.50 3.58 -1.75
N ALA A 52 -9.53 4.28 -2.34
CA ALA A 52 -8.58 5.12 -1.60
C ALA A 52 -9.29 6.30 -0.92
N ILE A 53 -10.06 7.07 -1.68
CA ILE A 53 -10.82 8.22 -1.17
C ILE A 53 -11.81 7.78 -0.10
N ALA A 54 -12.63 6.76 -0.40
CA ALA A 54 -13.68 6.30 0.50
C ALA A 54 -13.13 5.80 1.85
N GLN A 55 -11.96 5.15 1.85
CA GLN A 55 -11.34 4.68 3.09
C GLN A 55 -10.80 5.84 3.94
N VAL A 56 -10.18 6.85 3.33
CA VAL A 56 -9.71 8.03 4.06
C VAL A 56 -10.89 8.82 4.63
N GLU A 57 -11.96 9.01 3.85
CA GLU A 57 -13.20 9.64 4.33
C GLU A 57 -13.87 8.86 5.47
N ALA A 58 -13.73 7.52 5.47
CA ALA A 58 -14.19 6.66 6.55
C ALA A 58 -13.27 6.65 7.79
N GLY A 59 -12.14 7.37 7.75
CA GLY A 59 -11.23 7.55 8.88
C GLY A 59 -9.95 6.72 8.83
N ALA A 60 -9.62 6.08 7.71
CA ALA A 60 -8.32 5.41 7.56
C ALA A 60 -7.17 6.44 7.72
N HIS A 61 -6.21 6.11 8.57
CA HIS A 61 -5.03 6.94 8.83
C HIS A 61 -3.89 6.62 7.87
N MET A 62 -3.90 5.39 7.33
CA MET A 62 -3.00 4.85 6.33
C MET A 62 -3.80 3.96 5.38
N LEU A 63 -3.25 3.66 4.21
CA LEU A 63 -3.83 2.70 3.27
C LEU A 63 -2.85 1.58 2.97
N ASP A 64 -3.34 0.35 3.01
CA ASP A 64 -2.66 -0.81 2.47
C ASP A 64 -2.92 -0.89 0.96
N VAL A 65 -1.87 -1.16 0.19
CA VAL A 65 -1.91 -1.21 -1.28
C VAL A 65 -1.23 -2.48 -1.75
N ASN A 66 -2.03 -3.40 -2.27
CA ASN A 66 -1.60 -4.65 -2.87
C ASN A 66 -1.96 -4.68 -4.36
N ALA A 67 -1.11 -5.31 -5.18
CA ALA A 67 -1.37 -5.54 -6.60
C ALA A 67 -1.13 -6.99 -7.01
N GLY A 68 -1.23 -7.92 -6.06
CA GLY A 68 -1.02 -9.36 -6.27
C GLY A 68 -2.11 -9.96 -7.14
N ILE A 69 -1.85 -10.05 -8.45
CA ILE A 69 -2.78 -10.62 -9.40
C ILE A 69 -2.10 -11.74 -10.20
N PRO A 70 -2.65 -12.97 -10.19
CA PRO A 70 -2.04 -14.09 -10.92
C PRO A 70 -1.83 -13.78 -12.40
N LEU A 71 -0.61 -14.10 -12.89
CA LEU A 71 -0.16 -13.92 -14.27
C LEU A 71 -0.06 -12.46 -14.74
N ALA A 72 -0.15 -11.48 -13.85
CA ALA A 72 0.07 -10.07 -14.16
C ALA A 72 1.49 -9.61 -13.77
N ASP A 73 1.91 -8.47 -14.32
CA ASP A 73 3.14 -7.78 -13.92
C ASP A 73 2.89 -7.00 -12.62
N GLU A 74 3.06 -7.69 -11.48
CA GLU A 74 2.82 -7.11 -10.16
C GLU A 74 3.71 -5.87 -9.89
N PRO A 75 5.03 -5.85 -10.19
CA PRO A 75 5.84 -4.65 -10.03
C PRO A 75 5.28 -3.42 -10.75
N ALA A 76 4.89 -3.56 -12.02
CA ALA A 76 4.33 -2.45 -12.79
C ALA A 76 2.96 -1.99 -12.24
N LEU A 77 2.11 -2.95 -11.85
CA LEU A 77 0.79 -2.64 -11.30
C LEU A 77 0.87 -1.98 -9.93
N LEU A 78 1.78 -2.44 -9.05
CA LEU A 78 1.94 -1.91 -7.71
C LEU A 78 2.47 -0.47 -7.74
N ALA A 79 3.53 -0.21 -8.53
CA ALA A 79 4.06 1.13 -8.71
C ALA A 79 2.96 2.10 -9.21
N ARG A 80 2.19 1.67 -10.22
CA ARG A 80 1.09 2.48 -10.76
C ARG A 80 -0.04 2.73 -9.76
N ALA A 81 -0.39 1.73 -8.95
CA ALA A 81 -1.38 1.87 -7.88
C ALA A 81 -0.90 2.89 -6.84
N ILE A 82 0.37 2.83 -6.44
CA ILE A 82 0.97 3.75 -5.46
C ILE A 82 0.97 5.19 -5.98
N GLU A 83 1.42 5.41 -7.22
CA GLU A 83 1.40 6.74 -7.86
C GLU A 83 -0.01 7.34 -7.90
N LEU A 84 -1.01 6.52 -8.22
CA LEU A 84 -2.41 6.95 -8.21
C LEU A 84 -2.88 7.30 -6.79
N VAL A 85 -2.71 6.40 -5.82
CA VAL A 85 -3.21 6.58 -4.45
C VAL A 85 -2.59 7.82 -3.80
N GLN A 86 -1.29 8.06 -3.97
CA GLN A 86 -0.62 9.26 -3.43
C GLN A 86 -1.02 10.55 -4.16
N SER A 87 -1.57 10.46 -5.38
CA SER A 87 -2.08 11.62 -6.11
C SER A 87 -3.46 12.09 -5.62
N VAL A 88 -4.22 11.21 -4.97
CA VAL A 88 -5.60 11.48 -4.53
C VAL A 88 -5.77 11.48 -3.00
N THR A 89 -4.75 11.04 -2.25
CA THR A 89 -4.75 11.06 -0.78
C THR A 89 -3.40 11.53 -0.24
N ASP A 90 -3.40 12.02 1.00
CA ASP A 90 -2.19 12.46 1.70
C ASP A 90 -1.74 11.48 2.80
N VAL A 91 -2.43 10.35 2.97
CA VAL A 91 -2.14 9.39 4.04
C VAL A 91 -0.94 8.50 3.69
N PRO A 92 -0.12 8.08 4.67
CA PRO A 92 0.98 7.17 4.40
C PRO A 92 0.50 5.78 3.95
N LEU A 93 1.37 5.05 3.25
CA LEU A 93 1.03 3.75 2.67
C LEU A 93 1.73 2.58 3.39
N SER A 94 1.00 1.47 3.47
CA SER A 94 1.51 0.12 3.67
C SER A 94 1.62 -0.53 2.29
N ILE A 95 2.84 -0.76 1.82
CA ILE A 95 3.10 -1.39 0.52
C ILE A 95 3.04 -2.90 0.74
N ASP A 96 2.00 -3.54 0.20
CA ASP A 96 1.70 -4.97 0.41
C ASP A 96 2.12 -5.84 -0.78
N SER A 97 3.25 -6.52 -0.66
CA SER A 97 3.70 -7.56 -1.58
C SER A 97 4.64 -8.57 -0.90
N SER A 98 4.71 -9.77 -1.48
CA SER A 98 5.71 -10.80 -1.16
C SER A 98 6.83 -10.88 -2.21
N ILE A 99 6.75 -10.10 -3.28
CA ILE A 99 7.71 -10.08 -4.40
C ILE A 99 8.67 -8.91 -4.20
N ILE A 100 9.97 -9.21 -4.10
CA ILE A 100 11.02 -8.20 -3.88
C ILE A 100 11.01 -7.13 -4.98
N GLU A 101 10.91 -7.53 -6.24
CA GLU A 101 10.87 -6.62 -7.38
C GLU A 101 9.65 -5.69 -7.34
N ALA A 102 8.53 -6.15 -6.78
CA ALA A 102 7.34 -5.32 -6.62
C ALA A 102 7.52 -4.31 -5.48
N LEU A 103 8.11 -4.74 -4.34
CA LEU A 103 8.48 -3.84 -3.26
C LEU A 103 9.47 -2.77 -3.75
N GLU A 104 10.51 -3.15 -4.48
CA GLU A 104 11.48 -2.20 -5.07
C GLU A 104 10.80 -1.19 -5.99
N ALA A 105 9.95 -1.66 -6.92
CA ALA A 105 9.22 -0.79 -7.84
C ALA A 105 8.27 0.18 -7.10
N GLY A 106 7.55 -0.31 -6.08
CA GLY A 106 6.67 0.51 -5.27
C GLY A 106 7.41 1.55 -4.42
N ILE A 107 8.52 1.17 -3.79
CA ILE A 107 9.37 2.07 -3.00
C ILE A 107 9.98 3.15 -3.90
N ALA A 108 10.42 2.80 -5.12
CA ALA A 108 11.08 3.73 -6.03
C ALA A 108 10.18 4.92 -6.43
N VAL A 109 8.86 4.72 -6.49
CA VAL A 109 7.89 5.77 -6.85
C VAL A 109 7.25 6.46 -5.64
N TYR A 110 7.36 5.85 -4.45
CA TYR A 110 6.71 6.35 -3.25
C TYR A 110 7.38 7.62 -2.71
N GLN A 111 6.58 8.62 -2.37
CA GLN A 111 7.06 9.87 -1.77
C GLN A 111 6.85 9.86 -0.26
N GLY A 112 7.87 9.45 0.48
CA GLY A 112 7.86 9.42 1.94
C GLY A 112 8.58 8.19 2.49
N LYS A 113 8.16 7.74 3.67
CA LYS A 113 8.67 6.52 4.30
C LYS A 113 7.50 5.54 4.49
N PRO A 114 7.40 4.46 3.71
CA PRO A 114 6.27 3.55 3.77
C PRO A 114 6.43 2.54 4.92
N LEU A 115 5.33 1.85 5.23
CA LEU A 115 5.38 0.57 5.92
C LEU A 115 5.52 -0.54 4.86
N ILE A 116 6.37 -1.53 5.09
CA ILE A 116 6.50 -2.70 4.21
C ILE A 116 5.67 -3.85 4.79
N ASN A 117 4.77 -4.39 3.97
CA ASN A 117 3.90 -5.52 4.27
C ASN A 117 4.13 -6.57 3.15
N SER A 118 4.59 -7.78 3.38
CA SER A 118 5.33 -8.22 4.56
C SER A 118 6.59 -8.97 4.12
N VAL A 119 7.51 -9.13 5.05
CA VAL A 119 8.64 -10.08 4.91
C VAL A 119 8.37 -11.27 5.81
N THR A 120 8.76 -12.46 5.38
CA THR A 120 8.75 -13.65 6.22
C THR A 120 10.03 -13.73 7.03
N GLY A 121 9.95 -14.18 8.29
CA GLY A 121 11.12 -14.39 9.14
C GLY A 121 11.85 -15.70 8.85
N GLU A 122 11.86 -16.15 7.59
CA GLU A 122 12.60 -17.32 7.16
C GLU A 122 14.08 -16.95 6.96
N ASP A 123 15.01 -17.81 7.39
CA ASP A 123 16.44 -17.48 7.41
C ASP A 123 16.95 -17.02 6.02
N GLU A 124 16.45 -17.63 4.94
CA GLU A 124 16.79 -17.30 3.55
C GLU A 124 16.35 -15.89 3.10
N VAL A 125 15.34 -15.31 3.77
CA VAL A 125 14.77 -13.97 3.48
C VAL A 125 15.41 -12.90 4.37
N MET A 126 16.07 -13.29 5.45
CA MET A 126 16.63 -12.40 6.47
C MET A 126 18.15 -12.16 6.33
N GLU A 127 18.83 -12.91 5.45
CA GLU A 127 20.24 -12.70 5.06
C GLU A 127 20.40 -11.64 3.95
#